data_AF-A0A838VFJ1-F1
#
_entry.id   AF-A0A838VFJ1-F1
#
_cell.length_a   1.000
_cell.length_b   1.000
_cell.length_c   1.000
_cell.angle_alpha   90.00
_cell.angle_beta   90.00
_cell.angle_gamma   90.00
#
_symmetry.space_group_name_H-M   'P 1'
#
loop_
_entity.id
_entity.type
_entity.pdbx_description
1 polymer ?
#
loop_
_entity_poly.entity_id
_entity_poly.type
_entity_poly.pdbx_seq_one_letter_code
_entity_poly.pdbx_strand_id
1 'polypeptide(L)'
;MVPVLPIQVALGNSPVVMFQSIAAGVLGKAAFTGGIGAAALGVLFHVLISVIAATAFVFAASRWKLLTDRPVVSGLCLGVVAYLVMTFIVVPLSLIGFRLPKSPALFLVSFAIHLVAFGLPIAWIASKMLAGSKREA
;
A
#
# COMPACT_ATOMS: atom_id res chain seq x y z
N MET A 1 15.55 13.40 0.29
CA MET A 1 15.12 11.98 0.29
C MET A 1 13.73 11.97 0.85
N VAL A 2 12.76 11.36 0.17
CA VAL A 2 11.37 11.33 0.66
C VAL A 2 11.12 9.95 1.26
N PRO A 3 10.99 9.82 2.58
CA PRO A 3 10.68 8.54 3.20
C PRO A 3 9.22 8.17 2.89
N VAL A 4 8.92 6.88 2.78
CA VAL A 4 7.55 6.35 2.58
C VAL A 4 6.77 6.31 3.90
N LEU A 5 5.42 6.23 3.79
CA LEU A 5 4.41 6.27 4.86
C LEU A 5 4.88 5.89 6.28
N PRO A 6 5.49 4.71 6.52
CA PRO A 6 5.83 4.30 7.89
C PRO A 6 7.03 5.01 8.48
N ILE A 7 7.98 5.33 7.61
CA ILE A 7 9.27 5.89 8.00
C ILE A 7 9.05 7.34 8.43
N GLN A 8 8.14 8.07 7.78
CA GLN A 8 7.88 9.46 8.09
C GLN A 8 7.25 9.64 9.48
N VAL A 9 6.30 8.78 9.85
CA VAL A 9 5.69 8.77 11.19
C VAL A 9 6.73 8.41 12.26
N ALA A 10 7.55 7.38 12.03
CA ALA A 10 8.62 7.00 12.94
C ALA A 10 9.72 8.08 13.08
N LEU A 11 9.89 8.93 12.06
CA LEU A 11 10.79 10.08 12.07
C LEU A 11 10.16 11.38 12.62
N GLY A 12 8.92 11.35 13.11
CA GLY A 12 8.24 12.53 13.68
C GLY A 12 7.75 13.55 12.65
N ASN A 13 7.67 13.18 11.36
CA ASN A 13 7.15 14.07 10.33
C ASN A 13 5.62 14.15 10.38
N SER A 14 5.06 15.32 10.05
CA SER A 14 3.61 15.50 10.08
C SER A 14 2.89 14.60 9.04
N PRO A 15 1.64 14.17 9.31
CA PRO A 15 0.82 13.44 8.34
C PRO A 15 0.67 14.17 7.00
N VAL A 16 0.77 15.51 7.00
CA VAL A 16 0.74 16.33 5.78
C VAL A 16 1.96 16.04 4.91
N VAL A 17 3.17 16.11 5.49
CA VAL A 17 4.43 15.76 4.77
C VAL A 17 4.40 14.30 4.33
N MET A 18 3.71 13.45 5.08
CA MET A 18 3.50 12.07 4.74
C MET A 18 2.70 11.91 3.44
N PHE A 19 1.51 12.50 3.34
CA PHE A 19 0.74 12.39 2.09
C PHE A 19 1.35 13.20 0.94
N GLN A 20 2.04 14.31 1.22
CA GLN A 20 2.83 15.02 0.20
C GLN A 20 3.92 14.14 -0.42
N SER A 21 4.48 13.18 0.32
CA SER A 21 5.41 12.19 -0.25
C SER A 21 4.80 11.37 -1.38
N ILE A 22 3.52 11.03 -1.25
CA ILE A 22 2.80 10.22 -2.23
C ILE A 22 2.47 11.11 -3.44
N ALA A 23 2.01 12.34 -3.19
CA ALA A 23 1.75 13.32 -4.25
C ALA A 23 3.02 13.70 -5.03
N ALA A 24 4.20 13.63 -4.41
CA ALA A 24 5.48 13.81 -5.08
C ALA A 24 5.69 12.80 -6.22
N GLY A 25 4.95 11.69 -6.23
CA GLY A 25 4.94 10.71 -7.32
C GLY A 25 4.55 11.32 -8.66
N VAL A 26 3.67 12.32 -8.66
CA VAL A 26 3.16 13.00 -9.86
C VAL A 26 3.58 14.48 -9.91
N LEU A 27 3.80 15.11 -8.76
CA LEU A 27 4.19 16.53 -8.68
C LEU A 27 5.70 16.76 -8.50
N GLY A 28 6.49 15.69 -8.31
CA GLY A 28 7.90 15.80 -7.96
C GLY A 28 8.12 16.60 -6.68
N LYS A 29 9.19 17.39 -6.62
CA LYS A 29 9.54 18.18 -5.44
C LYS A 29 8.51 19.27 -5.10
N ALA A 30 7.67 19.69 -6.05
CA ALA A 30 6.65 20.71 -5.83
C ALA A 30 5.55 20.26 -4.84
N ALA A 31 5.41 18.95 -4.59
CA ALA A 31 4.45 18.44 -3.62
C ALA A 31 4.68 18.97 -2.20
N PHE A 32 5.93 19.22 -1.81
CA PHE A 32 6.27 19.66 -0.44
C PHE A 32 5.95 21.15 -0.19
N THR A 33 5.82 21.94 -1.24
CA THR A 33 5.39 23.35 -1.15
C THR A 33 3.88 23.51 -1.36
N GLY A 34 3.16 22.45 -1.78
CA GLY A 34 1.73 22.49 -2.10
C GLY A 34 0.78 22.39 -0.89
N GLY A 35 1.31 22.35 0.34
CA GLY A 35 0.53 22.35 1.57
C GLY A 35 -0.54 21.25 1.64
N ILE A 36 -1.72 21.60 2.14
CA ILE A 36 -2.86 20.68 2.31
C ILE A 36 -3.35 20.15 0.96
N GLY A 37 -3.32 20.94 -0.11
CA GLY A 37 -3.77 20.51 -1.43
C GLY A 37 -2.95 19.32 -1.96
N ALA A 38 -1.62 19.39 -1.82
CA ALA A 38 -0.76 18.27 -2.16
C ALA A 38 -0.95 17.07 -1.23
N ALA A 39 -1.22 17.27 0.06
CA ALA A 39 -1.55 16.18 0.97
C ALA A 39 -2.88 15.49 0.58
N ALA A 40 -3.93 16.24 0.23
CA ALA A 40 -5.20 15.69 -0.21
C ALA A 40 -5.04 14.85 -1.49
N LEU A 41 -4.22 15.32 -2.44
CA LEU A 41 -3.88 14.54 -3.64
C LEU A 41 -3.14 13.24 -3.27
N GLY A 42 -2.24 13.29 -2.29
CA GLY A 42 -1.56 12.10 -1.77
C GLY A 42 -2.51 11.09 -1.13
N VAL A 43 -3.49 11.56 -0.35
CA VAL A 43 -4.56 10.72 0.21
C VAL A 43 -5.36 10.07 -0.92
N LEU A 44 -5.75 10.84 -1.94
CA LEU A 44 -6.50 10.32 -3.08
C LEU A 44 -5.73 9.17 -3.76
N PHE A 45 -4.45 9.35 -4.07
CA PHE A 45 -3.63 8.29 -4.66
C PHE A 45 -3.46 7.09 -3.73
N HIS A 46 -3.28 7.32 -2.42
CA HIS A 46 -3.16 6.24 -1.46
C HIS A 46 -4.41 5.37 -1.41
N VAL A 47 -5.59 5.99 -1.34
CA VAL A 47 -6.87 5.28 -1.34
C VAL A 47 -7.10 4.59 -2.68
N LEU A 48 -6.82 5.25 -3.81
CA LEU A 48 -7.00 4.67 -5.13
C LEU A 48 -6.17 3.39 -5.32
N ILE A 49 -4.88 3.42 -4.99
CA ILE A 49 -4.00 2.24 -5.07
C ILE A 49 -4.51 1.12 -4.15
N SER A 50 -4.94 1.47 -2.94
CA SER A 50 -5.45 0.51 -1.96
C SER A 50 -6.74 -0.16 -2.45
N VAL A 51 -7.67 0.61 -3.03
CA VAL A 51 -8.91 0.09 -3.62
C VAL A 51 -8.60 -0.82 -4.80
N ILE A 52 -7.71 -0.42 -5.72
CA ILE A 52 -7.31 -1.25 -6.85
C ILE A 52 -6.75 -2.60 -6.38
N ALA A 53 -5.83 -2.60 -5.42
CA ALA A 53 -5.25 -3.82 -4.86
C ALA A 53 -6.31 -4.69 -4.17
N ALA A 54 -7.20 -4.09 -3.37
CA ALA A 54 -8.27 -4.81 -2.69
C ALA A 54 -9.28 -5.42 -3.69
N THR A 55 -9.70 -4.67 -4.71
CA THR A 55 -10.60 -5.17 -5.76
C THR A 55 -9.96 -6.30 -6.54
N ALA A 56 -8.69 -6.19 -6.91
CA ALA A 56 -7.95 -7.27 -7.58
C ALA A 56 -7.89 -8.54 -6.70
N PHE A 57 -7.60 -8.38 -5.41
CA PHE A 57 -7.58 -9.51 -4.48
C PHE A 57 -8.96 -10.16 -4.33
N VAL A 58 -10.02 -9.38 -4.11
CA VAL A 58 -11.39 -9.89 -3.98
C VAL A 58 -11.84 -10.62 -5.25
N PHE A 59 -11.52 -10.08 -6.42
CA PHE A 59 -11.82 -10.70 -7.71
C PHE A 59 -11.07 -12.03 -7.93
N ALA A 60 -9.83 -12.14 -7.45
CA ALA A 60 -9.10 -13.40 -7.45
C ALA A 60 -9.68 -14.38 -6.42
N ALA A 61 -10.02 -13.90 -5.21
CA ALA A 61 -10.54 -14.70 -4.12
C ALA A 61 -11.95 -15.25 -4.39
N SER A 62 -12.76 -14.57 -5.23
CA SER A 62 -14.05 -15.08 -5.67
C SER A 62 -13.92 -16.30 -6.60
N ARG A 63 -12.78 -16.45 -7.29
CA ARG A 63 -12.50 -17.58 -8.20
C ARG A 63 -11.67 -18.69 -7.55
N TRP A 64 -10.78 -18.34 -6.63
CA TRP A 64 -9.86 -19.29 -6.01
C TRP A 64 -10.10 -19.39 -4.51
N LYS A 65 -10.79 -20.46 -4.09
CA LYS A 65 -11.11 -20.76 -2.69
C LYS A 65 -9.89 -20.77 -1.76
N LEU A 66 -8.71 -21.15 -2.28
CA LEU A 66 -7.46 -21.15 -1.54
C LEU A 66 -7.17 -19.78 -0.88
N LEU A 67 -7.53 -18.68 -1.56
CA LEU A 67 -7.31 -17.33 -1.06
C LEU A 67 -8.20 -16.98 0.14
N THR A 68 -9.40 -17.56 0.21
CA THR A 68 -10.34 -17.36 1.33
C THR A 68 -10.15 -18.37 2.45
N ASP A 69 -9.67 -19.58 2.14
CA ASP A 69 -9.47 -20.68 3.11
C ASP A 69 -8.23 -20.47 3.98
N ARG A 70 -7.21 -19.77 3.45
CA ARG A 70 -5.97 -19.43 4.14
C ARG A 70 -5.72 -17.92 4.10
N PRO A 71 -6.54 -17.10 4.78
CA PRO A 71 -6.47 -15.64 4.68
C PRO A 71 -5.15 -15.06 5.19
N VAL A 72 -4.51 -15.70 6.18
CA VAL A 72 -3.21 -15.26 6.70
C VAL A 72 -2.13 -15.41 5.62
N VAL A 73 -1.96 -16.62 5.07
CA VAL A 73 -0.95 -16.88 4.03
C VAL A 73 -1.22 -16.03 2.79
N SER A 74 -2.48 -15.95 2.36
CA SER A 74 -2.89 -15.17 1.19
C SER A 74 -2.66 -13.67 1.39
N GLY A 75 -2.89 -13.16 2.60
CA GLY A 75 -2.60 -11.78 2.96
C GLY A 75 -1.11 -11.47 3.00
N LEU A 76 -0.28 -12.37 3.53
CA LEU A 76 1.17 -12.21 3.47
C LEU A 76 1.68 -12.22 2.02
N CYS A 77 1.20 -13.14 1.18
CA CYS A 77 1.51 -13.16 -0.25
C CYS A 77 1.08 -11.87 -0.95
N LEU A 78 -0.13 -11.38 -0.69
CA LEU A 78 -0.61 -10.10 -1.20
C LEU A 78 0.32 -8.96 -0.79
N GLY A 79 0.75 -8.92 0.48
CA GLY A 79 1.67 -7.92 0.97
C GLY A 79 3.04 -7.96 0.27
N VAL A 80 3.58 -9.15 0.02
CA VAL A 80 4.81 -9.32 -0.77
C VAL A 80 4.62 -8.77 -2.18
N VAL A 81 3.53 -9.16 -2.87
CA VAL A 81 3.24 -8.68 -4.23
C VAL A 81 3.08 -7.16 -4.24
N ALA A 82 2.34 -6.59 -3.28
CA ALA A 82 2.16 -5.15 -3.16
C ALA A 82 3.49 -4.42 -2.95
N TYR A 83 4.36 -4.94 -2.08
CA TYR A 83 5.70 -4.39 -1.87
C TYR A 83 6.52 -4.40 -3.15
N LEU A 84 6.52 -5.51 -3.89
CA LEU A 84 7.25 -5.63 -5.15
C LEU A 84 6.70 -4.67 -6.22
N VAL A 85 5.38 -4.58 -6.37
CA VAL A 85 4.73 -3.66 -7.32
C VAL A 85 5.07 -2.22 -6.97
N MET A 86 4.98 -1.84 -5.70
CA MET A 86 5.32 -0.47 -5.27
C MET A 86 6.80 -0.17 -5.52
N THR A 87 7.68 -1.11 -5.17
CA THR A 87 9.13 -0.94 -5.25
C THR A 87 9.63 -0.92 -6.70
N PHE A 88 9.16 -1.83 -7.54
CA PHE A 88 9.73 -2.07 -8.87
C PHE A 88 8.89 -1.55 -10.04
N ILE A 89 7.66 -1.08 -9.79
CA ILE A 89 6.78 -0.56 -10.84
C ILE A 89 6.36 0.86 -10.51
N VAL A 90 5.64 1.07 -9.40
CA VAL A 90 5.02 2.36 -9.09
C VAL A 90 6.06 3.43 -8.80
N VAL A 91 7.02 3.17 -7.91
CA VAL A 91 8.06 4.14 -7.55
C VAL A 91 8.99 4.47 -8.73
N PRO A 92 9.49 3.51 -9.53
CA PRO A 92 10.29 3.79 -10.71
C PRO A 92 9.57 4.62 -11.78
N LEU A 93 8.26 4.43 -11.97
CA LEU A 93 7.46 5.22 -12.91
C LEU A 93 7.09 6.61 -12.37
N SER A 94 7.33 6.87 -11.09
CA SER A 94 7.01 8.15 -10.45
C SER A 94 8.12 9.19 -10.61
N LEU A 95 7.76 10.48 -10.50
CA LEU A 95 8.70 11.60 -10.56
C LEU A 95 9.67 11.69 -9.37
N ILE A 96 9.50 10.86 -8.34
CA ILE A 96 10.41 10.79 -7.17
C ILE A 96 11.68 9.99 -7.53
N GLY A 97 11.55 9.07 -8.49
CA GLY A 97 12.60 8.15 -8.93
C GLY A 97 12.80 6.95 -7.99
N PHE A 98 13.29 5.84 -8.57
CA PHE A 98 13.62 4.62 -7.84
C PHE A 98 14.93 4.76 -7.06
N ARG A 99 14.89 4.47 -5.75
CA ARG A 99 16.09 4.28 -4.93
C ARG A 99 15.84 3.18 -3.91
N LEU A 100 16.70 2.16 -3.93
CA LEU A 100 16.67 1.07 -2.95
C LEU A 100 16.88 1.63 -1.52
N PRO A 101 16.20 1.08 -0.51
CA PRO A 101 16.44 1.45 0.87
C PRO A 101 17.91 1.17 1.23
N LYS A 102 18.66 2.20 1.63
CA LYS A 102 20.06 2.05 2.06
C LYS A 102 20.19 1.41 3.46
N SER A 103 19.09 1.34 4.21
CA SER A 103 19.05 0.80 5.56
C SER A 103 18.25 -0.52 5.58
N PRO A 104 18.87 -1.63 6.02
CA PRO A 104 18.17 -2.91 6.24
C PRO A 104 16.99 -2.78 7.20
N ALA A 105 17.10 -1.92 8.22
CA ALA A 105 16.02 -1.68 9.18
C ALA A 105 14.82 -1.00 8.51
N LEU A 106 15.05 0.02 7.67
CA LEU A 106 13.97 0.72 6.95
C LEU A 106 13.31 -0.18 5.90
N PHE A 107 14.10 -1.02 5.24
CA PHE A 107 13.58 -2.08 4.38
C PHE A 107 12.64 -3.01 5.15
N LEU A 108 13.09 -3.53 6.31
CA LEU A 108 12.32 -4.48 7.09
C LEU A 108 11.01 -3.89 7.60
N VAL A 109 11.03 -2.64 8.10
CA VAL A 109 9.83 -1.93 8.54
C VAL A 109 8.87 -1.71 7.37
N SER A 110 9.37 -1.25 6.22
CA SER A 110 8.54 -1.02 5.03
C SER A 110 7.92 -2.32 4.54
N PHE A 111 8.69 -3.40 4.47
CA PHE A 111 8.24 -4.71 4.06
C PHE A 111 7.18 -5.27 5.03
N ALA A 112 7.47 -5.25 6.34
CA ALA A 112 6.54 -5.73 7.37
C ALA A 112 5.18 -5.03 7.31
N ILE A 113 5.14 -3.74 7.00
CA ILE A 113 3.89 -2.98 6.92
C ILE A 113 3.06 -3.36 5.69
N HIS A 114 3.69 -3.64 4.55
CA HIS A 114 2.95 -4.17 3.40
C HIS A 114 2.34 -5.54 3.69
N LEU A 115 3.03 -6.37 4.47
CA LEU A 115 2.53 -7.69 4.86
C LEU A 115 1.39 -7.57 5.88
N VAL A 116 1.64 -6.88 6.99
CA VAL A 116 0.78 -6.92 8.18
C VAL A 116 -0.30 -5.85 8.17
N ALA A 117 0.01 -4.63 7.76
CA ALA A 117 -0.94 -3.52 7.81
C ALA A 117 -1.72 -3.34 6.49
N PHE A 118 -1.26 -3.96 5.40
CA PHE A 118 -1.91 -3.86 4.09
C PHE A 118 -2.46 -5.21 3.61
N GLY A 119 -1.61 -6.22 3.47
CA GLY A 119 -2.00 -7.52 2.93
C GLY A 119 -2.96 -8.32 3.82
N LEU A 120 -2.65 -8.47 5.11
CA LEU A 120 -3.48 -9.23 6.04
C LEU A 120 -4.92 -8.68 6.20
N PRO A 121 -5.14 -7.36 6.41
CA PRO A 121 -6.50 -6.83 6.55
C PRO A 121 -7.35 -7.07 5.30
N ILE A 122 -6.79 -6.84 4.11
CA ILE A 122 -7.49 -7.07 2.84
C ILE A 122 -7.91 -8.53 2.71
N ALA A 123 -6.98 -9.46 2.92
CA ALA A 123 -7.27 -10.89 2.76
C ALA A 123 -8.27 -11.42 3.79
N TRP A 124 -8.19 -10.92 5.03
CA TRP A 124 -9.13 -11.30 6.08
C TRP A 124 -10.54 -10.78 5.78
N ILE A 125 -10.68 -9.50 5.46
CA ILE A 125 -11.98 -8.90 5.12
C ILE A 125 -12.59 -9.62 3.91
N ALA A 126 -11.82 -9.85 2.85
CA ALA A 126 -12.28 -10.57 1.67
C ALA A 126 -12.76 -12.00 1.99
N SER A 127 -12.03 -12.74 2.84
CA SER A 127 -12.45 -14.08 3.29
C SER A 127 -13.80 -14.03 4.03
N LYS A 128 -14.02 -13.04 4.90
CA LYS A 128 -15.31 -12.88 5.61
C LYS A 128 -16.45 -12.49 4.67
N MET A 129 -16.22 -11.54 3.76
CA MET A 129 -17.22 -11.09 2.80
C MET A 129 -17.68 -12.23 1.87
N LEU A 130 -16.74 -13.00 1.32
CA LEU A 130 -17.06 -14.08 0.39
C LEU A 130 -17.60 -15.34 1.08
N ALA A 131 -17.30 -15.55 2.37
CA ALA A 131 -17.93 -16.60 3.17
C ALA A 131 -19.40 -16.27 3.51
N GLY A 132 -19.74 -14.99 3.72
CA GLY A 132 -21.11 -14.53 3.95
C GLY A 132 -21.99 -14.70 2.71
N SER A 133 -21.50 -14.26 1.54
CA SER A 133 -22.23 -14.39 0.27
C SER A 133 -22.59 -15.84 -0.11
N LYS A 134 -21.78 -16.83 0.29
CA LYS A 134 -22.07 -18.26 0.06
C LYS A 134 -23.12 -18.85 1.00
N ARG A 135 -23.51 -18.16 2.06
CA ARG A 135 -24.57 -18.60 2.98
C ARG A 135 -25.94 -18.10 2.58
N GLU A 136 -26.00 -17.08 1.73
CA GLU A 136 -27.23 -16.43 1.26
C GLU A 136 -27.69 -16.92 -0.13
N ALA A 137 -26.86 -17.74 -0.80
CA ALA A 137 -27.13 -18.36 -2.10
C ALA A 137 -27.36 -19.86 -1.95
#